data_AF-A0A2K9EK07-F1
#
_entry.id   AF-A0A2K9EK07-F1
#
_cell.length_a   1.000
_cell.length_b   1.000
_cell.length_c   1.000
_cell.angle_alpha   90.00
_cell.angle_beta   90.00
_cell.angle_gamma   90.00
#
_symmetry.space_group_name_H-M   'P 1'
#
loop_
_entity.id
_entity.type
_entity.pdbx_description
1 polymer ?
#
loop_
_entity_poly.entity_id
_entity_poly.type
_entity_poly.pdbx_seq_one_letter_code
_entity_poly.pdbx_strand_id
1 'polypeptide(L)'
;MKVLADRPLDALMVDVATDAISLLGTTRKDRLRRCPGCNMLFFDGSPPGRRKWCSSTAGCGNRQKIRKHRQRQTNVINSKAGT
;
A
#
# COMPACT_ATOMS: atom_id res chain seq x y z
N MET A 1 0.91 -6.40 -35.79
CA MET A 1 1.32 -6.52 -34.37
C MET A 1 1.35 -8.02 -34.01
N LYS A 2 2.38 -8.77 -34.44
CA LYS A 2 2.46 -10.25 -34.29
C LYS A 2 3.83 -10.73 -33.74
N VAL A 3 4.81 -9.81 -33.68
CA VAL A 3 6.22 -10.10 -33.37
C VAL A 3 6.48 -10.38 -31.88
N LEU A 4 5.54 -10.03 -30.99
CA LEU A 4 5.70 -10.23 -29.54
C LEU A 4 5.23 -11.62 -29.04
N ALA A 5 4.49 -12.37 -29.86
CA ALA A 5 3.95 -13.67 -29.45
C ALA A 5 5.01 -14.77 -29.34
N ASP A 6 6.10 -14.68 -30.10
CA ASP A 6 7.17 -15.69 -30.12
C ASP A 6 8.04 -15.67 -28.84
N ARG A 7 7.97 -14.57 -28.07
CA ARG A 7 8.63 -14.42 -26.77
C ARG A 7 7.70 -13.75 -25.76
N PRO A 8 6.75 -14.53 -25.19
CA PRO A 8 5.67 -13.97 -24.37
C PRO A 8 6.17 -13.28 -23.09
N LEU A 9 7.33 -13.71 -22.55
CA LEU A 9 7.93 -13.04 -21.40
C LEU A 9 8.45 -11.63 -21.77
N ASP A 10 9.03 -11.46 -22.95
CA ASP A 10 9.53 -10.15 -23.38
C ASP A 10 8.38 -9.19 -23.66
N ALA A 11 7.28 -9.69 -24.24
CA ALA A 11 6.04 -8.94 -24.40
C ALA A 11 5.53 -8.42 -23.05
N LEU A 12 5.43 -9.31 -22.05
CA LEU A 12 5.00 -8.94 -20.70
C LEU A 12 5.94 -7.91 -20.06
N MET A 13 7.26 -8.06 -20.25
CA MET A 13 8.23 -7.10 -19.71
C MET A 13 8.10 -5.73 -20.36
N VAL A 14 7.81 -5.66 -21.67
CA VAL A 14 7.54 -4.39 -22.37
C VAL A 14 6.28 -3.72 -21.81
N ASP A 15 5.21 -4.49 -21.57
CA ASP A 15 3.97 -3.96 -21.00
C ASP A 15 4.21 -3.39 -19.59
N VAL A 16 4.88 -4.17 -18.72
CA VAL A 16 5.23 -3.74 -17.36
C VAL A 16 6.13 -2.50 -17.37
N ALA A 17 7.13 -2.46 -18.27
CA ALA A 17 8.02 -1.31 -18.40
C ALA A 17 7.26 -0.06 -18.90
N THR A 18 6.34 -0.22 -19.85
CA THR A 18 5.52 0.87 -20.40
C THR A 18 4.60 1.46 -19.32
N ASP A 19 3.95 0.60 -18.54
CA ASP A 19 3.11 1.02 -17.40
C ASP A 19 3.94 1.73 -16.33
N ALA A 20 5.13 1.20 -16.01
CA ALA A 20 6.04 1.82 -15.05
C ALA A 20 6.51 3.21 -15.51
N ILE A 21 6.92 3.36 -16.78
CA ILE A 21 7.31 4.65 -17.36
C ILE A 21 6.14 5.63 -17.32
N SER A 22 4.95 5.20 -17.71
CA SER A 22 3.74 6.03 -17.70
C SER A 22 3.35 6.47 -16.28
N LEU A 23 3.51 5.59 -15.29
CA LEU A 23 3.25 5.91 -13.89
C LEU A 23 4.28 6.89 -13.33
N LEU A 24 5.57 6.61 -13.54
CA LEU A 24 6.69 7.34 -12.94
C LEU A 24 6.96 8.68 -13.64
N GLY A 25 6.61 8.81 -14.92
CA GLY A 25 6.77 10.02 -15.71
C GLY A 25 5.74 11.12 -15.42
N THR A 26 4.71 10.84 -14.61
CA THR A 26 3.63 11.79 -14.29
C THR A 26 3.61 12.15 -12.80
N THR A 27 2.75 13.10 -12.41
CA THR A 27 2.48 13.44 -10.99
C THR A 27 1.89 12.27 -10.20
N ARG A 28 1.45 11.18 -10.87
CA ARG A 28 1.00 9.96 -10.20
C ARG A 28 2.10 9.29 -9.38
N LYS A 29 3.38 9.55 -9.68
CA LYS A 29 4.51 9.08 -8.87
C LYS A 29 4.41 9.48 -7.40
N ASP A 30 3.81 10.63 -7.10
CA ASP A 30 3.64 11.13 -5.73
C ASP A 30 2.66 10.27 -4.90
N ARG A 31 1.91 9.40 -5.58
CA ARG A 31 1.04 8.40 -4.95
C ARG A 31 1.75 7.08 -4.66
N LEU A 32 3.00 6.88 -5.11
CA LEU A 32 3.81 5.76 -4.65
C LEU A 32 4.30 6.04 -3.24
N ARG A 33 3.97 5.14 -2.33
CA ARG A 33 4.30 5.28 -0.90
C ARG A 33 4.97 4.01 -0.42
N ARG A 34 5.77 4.14 0.65
CA ARG A 34 6.38 3.00 1.36
C ARG A 34 5.60 2.73 2.63
N CYS A 35 5.23 1.47 2.85
CA CYS A 35 4.52 1.08 4.06
C CYS A 35 5.47 1.09 5.27
N PRO A 36 5.17 1.83 6.36
CA PRO A 36 6.06 1.90 7.51
C PRO A 36 6.05 0.63 8.38
N GLY A 37 5.17 -0.34 8.10
CA GLY A 37 5.11 -1.60 8.84
C GLY A 37 5.74 -2.80 8.15
N CYS A 38 6.02 -2.73 6.84
CA CYS A 38 6.60 -3.85 6.09
C CYS A 38 7.51 -3.43 4.93
N ASN A 39 7.81 -2.14 4.77
CA ASN A 39 8.67 -1.57 3.73
C ASN A 39 8.26 -1.80 2.27
N MET A 40 7.16 -2.51 2.01
CA MET A 40 6.57 -2.66 0.68
C MET A 40 6.18 -1.30 0.08
N LEU A 41 6.54 -1.10 -1.19
CA LEU A 41 5.99 -0.03 -2.01
C LEU A 41 4.53 -0.35 -2.36
N PHE A 42 3.70 0.68 -2.42
CA PHE A 42 2.32 0.57 -2.85
C PHE A 42 1.87 1.83 -3.55
N PHE A 43 0.95 1.69 -4.50
CA PHE A 43 0.26 2.82 -5.11
C PHE A 43 -0.94 3.24 -4.24
N ASP A 44 -1.04 4.53 -3.93
CA ASP A 44 -2.16 5.11 -3.20
C ASP A 44 -3.32 5.45 -4.13
N GLY A 45 -4.07 4.42 -4.52
CA GLY A 45 -5.31 4.56 -5.29
C GLY A 45 -6.51 5.06 -4.47
N SER A 46 -6.32 5.46 -3.21
CA SER A 46 -7.44 5.98 -2.42
C SER A 46 -7.91 7.33 -2.99
N PRO A 47 -9.23 7.63 -2.96
CA PRO A 47 -9.74 8.92 -3.41
C PRO A 47 -9.01 10.13 -2.80
N PRO A 48 -8.76 10.20 -1.47
CA PRO A 48 -8.02 11.31 -0.89
C PRO A 48 -6.51 11.27 -1.15
N GLY A 49 -5.96 10.14 -1.63
CA GLY A 49 -4.52 9.99 -1.86
C GLY A 49 -3.67 10.18 -0.61
N ARG A 50 -4.17 9.78 0.57
CA ARG A 50 -3.50 9.96 1.89
C ARG A 50 -3.32 8.65 2.66
N ARG A 51 -3.31 7.50 1.98
CA ARG A 51 -3.17 6.19 2.62
C ARG A 51 -1.75 6.01 3.17
N LYS A 52 -1.64 5.65 4.46
CA LYS A 52 -0.35 5.43 5.15
C LYS A 52 0.18 3.99 5.04
N TRP A 53 -0.69 3.00 4.83
CA TRP A 53 -0.36 1.57 4.93
C TRP A 53 -0.58 0.83 3.61
N CYS A 54 0.16 -0.26 3.36
CA CYS A 54 0.08 -1.05 2.12
C CYS A 54 -1.34 -1.53 1.77
N SER A 55 -2.16 -1.80 2.79
CA SER A 55 -3.58 -2.08 2.65
C SER A 55 -4.35 -1.41 3.79
N SER A 56 -5.58 -0.98 3.52
CA SER A 56 -6.47 -0.36 4.51
C SER A 56 -7.28 -1.38 5.30
N THR A 57 -7.58 -2.53 4.70
CA THR A 57 -8.47 -3.57 5.23
C THR A 57 -7.73 -4.84 5.63
N ALA A 58 -6.55 -5.09 5.07
CA ALA A 58 -5.70 -6.23 5.37
C ALA A 58 -4.28 -5.78 5.76
N GLY A 59 -3.41 -6.75 6.08
CA GLY A 59 -1.98 -6.50 6.33
C GLY A 59 -1.70 -5.44 7.40
N CYS A 60 -0.79 -4.50 7.11
CA CYS A 60 -0.36 -3.47 8.06
C CYS A 60 -1.48 -2.54 8.54
N GLY A 61 -2.45 -2.17 7.68
CA GLY A 61 -3.55 -1.30 8.09
C GLY A 61 -4.47 -1.99 9.10
N ASN A 62 -4.78 -3.26 8.88
CA ASN A 62 -5.55 -4.04 9.85
C ASN A 62 -4.78 -4.24 11.17
N ARG A 63 -3.50 -4.62 11.09
CA ARG A 63 -2.63 -4.76 12.27
C ARG A 63 -2.61 -3.48 13.12
N GLN A 64 -2.53 -2.31 12.48
CA GLN A 64 -2.56 -1.03 13.19
C GLN A 64 -3.92 -0.76 13.85
N LYS A 65 -5.04 -1.07 13.18
CA LYS A 65 -6.39 -0.93 13.76
C LYS A 65 -6.54 -1.82 15.00
N ILE A 66 -6.13 -3.09 14.91
CA ILE A 66 -6.16 -4.04 16.03
C ILE A 66 -5.31 -3.52 17.19
N ARG A 67 -4.09 -3.06 16.93
CA ARG A 67 -3.21 -2.50 17.97
C ARG A 67 -3.87 -1.32 18.69
N LYS A 68 -4.46 -0.38 17.94
CA LYS A 68 -5.16 0.77 18.52
C LYS A 68 -6.38 0.35 19.34
N HIS A 69 -7.13 -0.65 18.89
CA HIS A 69 -8.28 -1.16 19.63
C HIS A 69 -7.87 -1.75 20.98
N ARG A 70 -6.82 -2.60 21.00
CA ARG A 70 -6.27 -3.18 22.24
C ARG A 70 -5.73 -2.10 23.19
N GLN A 71 -4.99 -1.12 22.68
CA GLN A 71 -4.49 0.01 23.49
C GLN A 71 -5.61 0.78 24.20
N ARG A 72 -6.73 1.01 23.51
CA ARG A 72 -7.90 1.68 24.12
C ARG A 72 -8.50 0.84 25.25
N GLN A 73 -8.62 -0.48 25.06
CA GLN A 73 -9.13 -1.37 26.11
C GLN A 73 -8.23 -1.37 27.34
N THR A 74 -6.91 -1.47 27.16
CA THR A 74 -5.94 -1.38 28.26
C THR A 74 -6.02 -0.04 28.97
N ASN A 75 -6.12 1.07 28.24
CA ASN A 75 -6.24 2.40 28.86
C ASN A 75 -7.51 2.52 29.71
N VAL A 76 -8.65 1.98 29.23
CA VAL A 76 -9.91 1.98 29.97
C VAL A 76 -9.80 1.15 31.26
N ILE A 77 -9.12 0.00 31.21
CA ILE A 77 -8.88 -0.84 32.40
C ILE A 77 -8.00 -0.09 33.40
N ASN A 78 -6.89 0.49 32.93
CA ASN A 78 -5.95 1.23 33.78
C ASN A 78 -6.60 2.47 34.42
N SER A 79 -7.46 3.19 33.70
CA SER A 79 -8.19 4.33 34.28
C SER A 79 -9.18 3.93 35.37
N LYS A 80 -9.74 2.71 35.33
CA LYS A 80 -10.64 2.20 36.38
C LYS A 80 -9.89 1.67 37.60
N ALA A 81 -8.65 1.20 37.43
CA ALA A 81 -7.84 0.68 38.53
C ALA A 81 -7.11 1.78 39.33
N GLY A 82 -7.00 2.99 38.76
CA GLY A 82 -6.35 4.15 39.39
C GLY A 82 -7.31 5.17 40.01
N THR A 83 -8.61 4.86 40.07
CA THR A 83 -9.62 5.61 40.84
C THR A 83 -10.07 4.70 41.98
#